data_AF-A0A2M7KYR5-F1
#
_entry.id   AF-A0A2M7KYR5-F1
#
_cell.length_a   1.000
_cell.length_b   1.000
_cell.length_c   1.000
_cell.angle_alpha   90.00
_cell.angle_beta   90.00
_cell.angle_gamma   90.00
#
_symmetry.space_group_name_H-M   'P 1'
#
loop_
_entity.id
_entity.type
_entity.pdbx_description
1 polymer ?
#
loop_
_entity_poly.entity_id
_entity_poly.type
_entity_poly.pdbx_seq_one_letter_code
_entity_poly.pdbx_strand_id
1 'polypeptide(L)'
;MPLQRELTPEEVRHLLAGLLESLRKELGNNLTSVALFGSHARGDTHEGSDVDVLLICRDLPRGQCERQLAFLRAVDRMTPKTEGLRHRGRAWEWAPVLKTEAEARYHSPLYLDLTEDAVLLYDRGGFLAGVLDEMRSRMRELGSRRMPLPDGSWYWDLKPSYRPGELVTI
;
A
#
# COMPACT_ATOMS: atom_id res chain seq x y z
N MET A 1 -26.19 17.97 -9.82
CA MET A 1 -24.90 17.65 -9.18
C MET A 1 -24.13 16.81 -10.17
N PRO A 2 -22.91 17.19 -10.64
CA PRO A 2 -22.20 16.28 -11.53
C PRO A 2 -21.80 15.04 -10.71
N LEU A 3 -21.81 13.87 -11.34
CA LEU A 3 -21.34 12.60 -10.77
C LEU A 3 -19.80 12.60 -10.69
N GLN A 4 -19.23 11.96 -9.66
CA GLN A 4 -17.79 11.71 -9.59
C GLN A 4 -17.43 10.73 -10.73
N ARG A 5 -16.21 10.74 -11.26
CA ARG A 5 -15.80 9.78 -12.29
C ARG A 5 -14.69 8.89 -11.74
N GLU A 6 -14.82 7.60 -11.93
CA GLU A 6 -13.74 6.64 -11.68
C GLU A 6 -12.55 6.92 -12.60
N LEU A 7 -11.33 6.72 -12.06
CA LEU A 7 -10.12 6.71 -12.87
C LEU A 7 -10.11 5.45 -13.72
N THR A 8 -9.73 5.60 -14.98
CA THR A 8 -9.38 4.42 -15.77
C THR A 8 -8.10 3.79 -15.21
N PRO A 9 -7.92 2.46 -15.37
CA PRO A 9 -6.68 1.80 -14.96
C PRO A 9 -5.42 2.44 -15.57
N GLU A 10 -5.52 3.06 -16.74
CA GLU A 10 -4.43 3.76 -17.40
C GLU A 10 -4.05 5.07 -16.70
N GLU A 11 -5.06 5.85 -16.27
CA GLU A 11 -4.85 7.07 -15.51
C GLU A 11 -4.23 6.78 -14.13
N VAL A 12 -4.68 5.70 -13.45
CA VAL A 12 -4.05 5.21 -12.20
C VAL A 12 -2.59 4.86 -12.44
N ARG A 13 -2.28 4.09 -13.50
CA ARG A 13 -0.88 3.75 -13.84
C ARG A 13 -0.03 5.00 -14.09
N HIS A 14 -0.56 5.99 -14.80
CA HIS A 14 0.15 7.24 -15.07
C HIS A 14 0.43 8.02 -13.78
N LEU A 15 -0.56 8.10 -12.88
CA LEU A 15 -0.44 8.74 -11.57
C LEU A 15 0.64 8.05 -10.72
N LEU A 16 0.62 6.72 -10.64
CA LEU A 16 1.58 5.94 -9.87
C LEU A 16 3.01 6.02 -10.44
N ALA A 17 3.14 6.07 -11.77
CA ALA A 17 4.44 6.29 -12.41
C ALA A 17 5.02 7.67 -12.07
N GLY A 18 4.18 8.72 -12.11
CA GLY A 18 4.56 10.07 -11.70
C GLY A 18 4.99 10.13 -10.24
N LEU A 19 4.24 9.49 -9.34
CA LEU A 19 4.56 9.42 -7.92
C LEU A 19 5.90 8.71 -7.71
N LEU A 20 6.10 7.53 -8.32
CA LEU A 20 7.34 6.77 -8.19
C LEU A 20 8.56 7.57 -8.67
N GLU A 21 8.45 8.29 -9.78
CA GLU A 21 9.53 9.14 -10.27
C GLU A 21 9.88 10.25 -9.27
N SER A 22 8.87 10.93 -8.71
CA SER A 22 9.07 11.98 -7.70
C SER A 22 9.65 11.44 -6.41
N LEU A 23 9.18 10.28 -5.93
CA LEU A 23 9.71 9.60 -4.75
C LEU A 23 11.17 9.21 -4.94
N ARG A 24 11.53 8.66 -6.12
CA ARG A 24 12.92 8.32 -6.43
C ARG A 24 13.83 9.54 -6.44
N LYS A 25 13.35 10.70 -6.90
CA LYS A 25 14.13 11.94 -6.88
C LYS A 25 14.30 12.51 -5.48
N GLU A 26 13.24 12.50 -4.67
CA GLU A 26 13.26 13.08 -3.32
C GLU A 26 14.02 12.19 -2.32
N LEU A 27 13.81 10.88 -2.39
CA LEU A 27 14.33 9.93 -1.41
C LEU A 27 15.58 9.18 -1.90
N GLY A 28 15.79 9.06 -3.21
CA GLY A 28 16.99 8.46 -3.81
C GLY A 28 17.35 7.09 -3.23
N ASN A 29 18.53 7.01 -2.62
CA ASN A 29 19.02 5.79 -1.98
C ASN A 29 18.27 5.44 -0.69
N ASN A 30 17.49 6.34 -0.11
CA ASN A 30 16.67 6.02 1.05
C ASN A 30 15.42 5.21 0.68
N LEU A 31 14.93 5.28 -0.56
CA LEU A 31 13.75 4.54 -1.00
C LEU A 31 14.07 3.06 -1.21
N THR A 32 13.34 2.17 -0.52
CA THR A 32 13.55 0.72 -0.62
C THR A 32 12.44 0.07 -1.43
N SER A 33 11.17 0.28 -1.07
CA SER A 33 10.03 -0.31 -1.78
C SER A 33 8.85 0.66 -1.89
N VAL A 34 8.05 0.48 -2.94
CA VAL A 34 6.75 1.15 -3.14
C VAL A 34 5.77 0.08 -3.62
N ALA A 35 4.64 -0.04 -2.94
CA ALA A 35 3.54 -0.92 -3.36
C ALA A 35 2.21 -0.17 -3.32
N LEU A 36 1.37 -0.43 -4.31
CA LEU A 36 -0.05 -0.08 -4.27
C LEU A 36 -0.79 -1.19 -3.52
N PHE A 37 -1.72 -0.80 -2.66
CA PHE A 37 -2.63 -1.72 -2.01
C PHE A 37 -4.06 -1.16 -2.01
N GLY A 38 -4.95 -1.79 -1.25
CA GLY A 38 -6.32 -1.30 -1.13
C GLY A 38 -7.16 -1.53 -2.37
N SER A 39 -8.22 -0.73 -2.52
CA SER A 39 -9.23 -0.91 -3.58
C SER A 39 -8.65 -0.78 -4.98
N HIS A 40 -7.71 0.13 -5.18
CA HIS A 40 -7.01 0.32 -6.45
C HIS A 40 -6.14 -0.87 -6.86
N ALA A 41 -5.57 -1.60 -5.89
CA ALA A 41 -4.79 -2.80 -6.17
C ALA A 41 -5.69 -4.02 -6.47
N ARG A 42 -6.84 -4.11 -5.79
CA ARG A 42 -7.81 -5.21 -5.96
C ARG A 42 -8.67 -5.09 -7.23
N GLY A 43 -8.82 -3.89 -7.76
CA GLY A 43 -9.75 -3.62 -8.87
C GLY A 43 -11.19 -3.33 -8.43
N ASP A 44 -11.46 -3.31 -7.12
CA ASP A 44 -12.77 -2.97 -6.52
C ASP A 44 -12.87 -1.47 -6.21
N THR A 45 -12.39 -0.63 -7.13
CA THR A 45 -12.35 0.83 -6.92
C THR A 45 -13.74 1.43 -7.13
N HIS A 46 -14.16 2.29 -6.21
CA HIS A 46 -15.37 3.11 -6.36
C HIS A 46 -15.02 4.59 -6.54
N GLU A 47 -15.98 5.37 -7.03
CA GLU A 47 -15.90 6.83 -7.09
C GLU A 47 -15.40 7.42 -5.75
N GLY A 48 -14.32 8.20 -5.79
CA GLY A 48 -13.73 8.84 -4.61
C GLY A 48 -12.84 7.95 -3.73
N SER A 49 -12.47 6.74 -4.18
CA SER A 49 -11.50 5.91 -3.46
C SER A 49 -10.15 6.61 -3.29
N ASP A 50 -9.56 6.46 -2.10
CA ASP A 50 -8.19 6.90 -1.83
C ASP A 50 -7.17 6.02 -2.57
N VAL A 51 -6.00 6.58 -2.85
CA VAL A 51 -4.87 5.84 -3.40
C VAL A 51 -3.95 5.41 -2.27
N ASP A 52 -4.12 4.16 -1.84
CA ASP A 52 -3.35 3.52 -0.77
C ASP A 52 -1.97 3.07 -1.25
N VAL A 53 -0.91 3.64 -0.68
CA VAL A 53 0.47 3.31 -1.05
C VAL A 53 1.32 2.98 0.16
N LEU A 54 2.02 1.85 0.11
CA LEU A 54 3.01 1.48 1.11
C LEU A 54 4.38 1.95 0.63
N LEU A 55 5.03 2.77 1.43
CA LEU A 55 6.36 3.28 1.20
C LEU A 55 7.32 2.72 2.25
N ILE A 56 8.34 1.99 1.79
CA ILE A 56 9.41 1.50 2.66
C ILE A 56 10.68 2.26 2.35
N CYS A 57 11.26 2.85 3.38
CA CYS A 57 12.54 3.54 3.31
C CYS A 57 13.54 2.88 4.26
N ARG A 58 14.85 3.05 4.02
CA ARG A 58 15.89 2.59 4.95
C ARG A 58 15.70 3.22 6.32
N ASP A 59 15.59 4.54 6.33
CA ASP A 59 15.32 5.34 7.52
C ASP A 59 14.17 6.32 7.30
N LEU A 60 13.43 6.56 8.37
CA LEU A 60 12.37 7.55 8.45
C LEU A 60 12.49 8.33 9.76
N PRO A 61 12.08 9.62 9.78
CA PRO A 61 11.96 10.36 11.01
C PRO A 61 11.05 9.64 12.01
N ARG A 62 11.26 9.83 13.32
CA ARG A 62 10.40 9.22 14.34
C ARG A 62 9.00 9.84 14.35
N GLY A 63 8.89 11.11 13.99
CA GLY A 63 7.62 11.84 13.99
C GLY A 63 6.75 11.52 12.77
N GLN A 64 5.47 11.16 13.00
CA GLN A 64 4.54 10.89 11.92
C GLN A 64 4.29 12.11 11.02
N CYS A 65 4.23 13.32 11.59
CA CYS A 65 4.07 14.55 10.80
C CYS A 65 5.23 14.76 9.81
N GLU A 66 6.46 14.48 10.22
CA GLU A 66 7.64 14.63 9.36
C GLU A 66 7.67 13.59 8.24
N ARG A 67 7.27 12.35 8.54
CA ARG A 67 7.08 11.30 7.53
C ARG A 67 6.06 11.71 6.48
N GLN A 68 4.90 12.20 6.94
CA GLN A 68 3.83 12.67 6.05
C GLN A 68 4.28 13.87 5.22
N LEU A 69 5.01 14.82 5.81
CA LEU A 69 5.53 15.98 5.08
C LEU A 69 6.52 15.58 3.97
N ALA A 70 7.40 14.60 4.22
CA ALA A 70 8.31 14.09 3.20
C ALA A 70 7.55 13.47 2.02
N PHE A 71 6.47 12.72 2.30
CA PHE A 71 5.60 12.18 1.26
C PHE A 71 4.88 13.29 0.48
N LEU A 72 4.28 14.26 1.17
CA LEU A 72 3.56 15.38 0.55
C LEU A 72 4.47 16.19 -0.38
N ARG A 73 5.75 16.40 -0.02
CA ARG A 73 6.73 17.04 -0.92
C ARG A 73 6.94 16.27 -2.22
N ALA A 74 6.98 14.93 -2.16
CA ALA A 74 7.08 14.11 -3.36
C ALA A 74 5.81 14.20 -4.22
N VAL A 75 4.62 14.22 -3.59
CA VAL A 75 3.34 14.44 -4.27
C VAL A 75 3.31 15.81 -4.95
N ASP A 76 3.69 16.88 -4.24
CA ASP A 76 3.71 18.24 -4.78
C ASP A 76 4.63 18.39 -5.99
N ARG A 77 5.79 17.71 -6.00
CA ARG A 77 6.69 17.68 -7.17
C ARG A 77 6.08 16.93 -8.36
N MET A 78 5.21 15.96 -8.11
CA MET A 78 4.47 15.26 -9.17
C MET A 78 3.35 16.13 -9.74
N THR A 79 2.71 16.97 -8.91
CA THR A 79 1.51 17.74 -9.26
C THR A 79 1.54 18.45 -10.62
N PRO A 80 2.64 19.10 -11.08
CA PRO A 80 2.69 19.70 -12.42
C PRO A 80 2.54 18.68 -13.56
N LYS A 81 2.98 17.44 -13.35
CA LYS A 81 2.91 16.35 -14.34
C LYS A 81 1.54 15.69 -14.38
N THR A 82 0.75 15.81 -13.32
CA THR A 82 -0.56 15.17 -13.18
C THR A 82 -1.70 16.19 -13.10
N GLU A 83 -1.44 17.43 -13.50
CA GLU A 83 -2.41 18.53 -13.42
C GLU A 83 -3.65 18.26 -14.29
N GLY A 84 -3.48 17.59 -15.42
CA GLY A 84 -4.58 17.13 -16.28
C GLY A 84 -5.39 15.95 -15.73
N LEU A 85 -4.90 15.29 -14.68
CA LEU A 85 -5.59 14.17 -14.01
C LEU A 85 -6.37 14.64 -12.77
N ARG A 86 -6.47 15.95 -12.54
CA ARG A 86 -7.27 16.51 -11.44
C ARG A 86 -8.75 16.28 -11.69
N HIS A 87 -9.46 15.78 -10.69
CA HIS A 87 -10.92 15.68 -10.73
C HIS A 87 -11.54 16.92 -10.05
N ARG A 88 -12.23 17.77 -10.83
CA ARG A 88 -12.83 19.05 -10.39
C ARG A 88 -11.89 19.98 -9.61
N GLY A 89 -10.64 20.05 -10.03
CA GLY A 89 -9.63 20.91 -9.38
C GLY A 89 -9.09 20.38 -8.05
N ARG A 90 -9.56 19.24 -7.53
CA ARG A 90 -8.98 18.55 -6.37
C ARG A 90 -7.96 17.50 -6.83
N ALA A 91 -6.84 17.44 -6.14
CA ALA A 91 -5.89 16.33 -6.25
C ALA A 91 -6.51 15.06 -5.65
N TRP A 92 -6.05 13.89 -6.09
CA TRP A 92 -6.44 12.61 -5.51
C TRP A 92 -5.99 12.53 -4.05
N GLU A 93 -6.83 11.93 -3.21
CA GLU A 93 -6.53 11.71 -1.80
C GLU A 93 -5.59 10.51 -1.68
N TRP A 94 -4.39 10.77 -1.15
CA TRP A 94 -3.36 9.76 -0.95
C TRP A 94 -3.40 9.28 0.49
N ALA A 95 -3.41 7.97 0.67
CA ALA A 95 -3.35 7.32 1.98
C ALA A 95 -2.02 6.56 2.13
N PRO A 96 -0.89 7.26 2.37
CA PRO A 96 0.40 6.61 2.46
C PRO A 96 0.60 5.93 3.81
N VAL A 97 1.06 4.68 3.79
CA VAL A 97 1.64 3.99 4.94
C VAL A 97 3.16 4.03 4.78
N LEU A 98 3.84 4.69 5.72
CA LEU A 98 5.30 4.83 5.70
C LEU A 98 5.95 3.96 6.77
N LYS A 99 6.85 3.08 6.35
CA LYS A 99 7.62 2.19 7.22
C LYS A 99 9.12 2.30 6.96
N THR A 100 9.91 2.16 8.02
CA THR A 100 11.33 1.82 7.85
C THR A 100 11.49 0.36 7.43
N GLU A 101 12.66 -0.02 6.92
CA GLU A 101 12.98 -1.44 6.67
C GLU A 101 12.83 -2.27 7.96
N ALA A 102 13.23 -1.74 9.11
CA ALA A 102 13.05 -2.41 10.39
C ALA A 102 11.57 -2.60 10.74
N GLU A 103 10.74 -1.56 10.61
CA GLU A 103 9.28 -1.61 10.86
C GLU A 103 8.54 -2.49 9.86
N ALA A 104 9.07 -2.66 8.65
CA ALA A 104 8.49 -3.53 7.62
C ALA A 104 8.73 -5.01 7.92
N ARG A 105 9.81 -5.37 8.62
CA ARG A 105 10.04 -6.77 9.03
C ARG A 105 9.10 -7.24 10.14
N TYR A 106 8.44 -6.32 10.84
CA TYR A 106 7.39 -6.66 11.79
C TYR A 106 6.05 -6.74 11.07
N HIS A 107 5.53 -7.96 10.92
CA HIS A 107 4.29 -8.24 10.22
C HIS A 107 3.11 -7.58 10.93
N SER A 108 2.61 -6.48 10.36
CA SER A 108 1.35 -5.85 10.80
C SER A 108 0.15 -6.51 10.13
N PRO A 109 -1.06 -6.43 10.70
CA PRO A 109 -2.27 -7.01 10.08
C PRO A 109 -2.50 -6.62 8.61
N LEU A 110 -2.09 -5.42 8.21
CA LEU A 110 -2.09 -4.95 6.81
C LEU A 110 -1.44 -5.96 5.84
N TYR A 111 -0.46 -6.73 6.30
CA TYR A 111 0.32 -7.61 5.45
C TYR A 111 -0.48 -8.81 4.98
N LEU A 112 -1.53 -9.19 5.71
CA LEU A 112 -2.46 -10.24 5.29
C LEU A 112 -3.03 -9.92 3.90
N ASP A 113 -3.57 -8.72 3.73
CA ASP A 113 -4.13 -8.32 2.43
C ASP A 113 -3.03 -8.03 1.40
N LEU A 114 -1.89 -7.47 1.82
CA LEU A 114 -0.76 -7.24 0.90
C LEU A 114 -0.22 -8.53 0.30
N THR A 115 -0.29 -9.66 1.02
CA THR A 115 0.19 -10.94 0.46
C THR A 115 -0.64 -11.43 -0.72
N GLU A 116 -1.91 -11.03 -0.82
CA GLU A 116 -2.82 -11.41 -1.89
C GLU A 116 -2.88 -10.34 -2.99
N ASP A 117 -3.03 -9.07 -2.60
CA ASP A 117 -3.52 -8.03 -3.50
C ASP A 117 -2.47 -6.96 -3.86
N ALA A 118 -1.30 -6.95 -3.21
CA ALA A 118 -0.34 -5.86 -3.41
C ALA A 118 0.25 -5.84 -4.83
N VAL A 119 0.29 -4.66 -5.43
CA VAL A 119 1.01 -4.41 -6.69
C VAL A 119 2.32 -3.70 -6.39
N LEU A 120 3.43 -4.41 -6.57
CA LEU A 120 4.77 -3.85 -6.39
C LEU A 120 5.10 -2.87 -7.53
N LEU A 121 5.29 -1.60 -7.18
CA LEU A 121 5.68 -0.54 -8.11
C LEU A 121 7.20 -0.39 -8.18
N TYR A 122 7.87 -0.63 -7.05
CA TYR A 122 9.32 -0.65 -6.91
C TYR A 122 9.72 -1.50 -5.72
N ASP A 123 10.77 -2.30 -5.86
CA ASP A 123 11.31 -3.08 -4.76
C ASP A 123 12.81 -3.31 -4.95
N ARG A 124 13.61 -2.65 -4.11
CA ARG A 124 15.07 -2.73 -4.19
C ARG A 124 15.55 -4.04 -3.61
N GLY A 125 16.11 -4.88 -4.48
CA GLY A 125 16.69 -6.16 -4.08
C GLY A 125 15.64 -7.18 -3.61
N GLY A 126 14.36 -6.99 -3.95
CA GLY A 126 13.29 -7.89 -3.54
C GLY A 126 12.99 -7.82 -2.03
N PHE A 127 13.21 -6.68 -1.39
CA PHE A 127 13.03 -6.52 0.05
C PHE A 127 11.57 -6.78 0.46
N LEU A 128 10.62 -6.03 -0.10
CA LEU A 128 9.21 -6.18 0.27
C LEU A 128 8.66 -7.51 -0.23
N ALA A 129 9.06 -7.97 -1.42
CA ALA A 129 8.70 -9.28 -1.93
C ALA A 129 9.11 -10.40 -0.94
N GLY A 130 10.35 -10.36 -0.44
CA GLY A 130 10.83 -11.31 0.56
C GLY A 130 10.06 -11.26 1.88
N VAL A 131 9.77 -10.04 2.37
CA VAL A 131 8.95 -9.86 3.58
C VAL A 131 7.53 -10.44 3.40
N LEU A 132 6.90 -10.22 2.25
CA LEU A 132 5.59 -10.79 1.95
C LEU A 132 5.66 -12.32 1.78
N ASP A 133 6.75 -12.87 1.24
CA ASP A 133 6.94 -14.33 1.13
C ASP A 133 7.13 -15.01 2.48
N GLU A 134 7.83 -14.36 3.41
CA GLU A 134 7.93 -14.81 4.81
C GLU A 134 6.55 -14.84 5.48
N MET A 135 5.75 -13.77 5.29
CA MET A 135 4.38 -13.69 5.77
C MET A 135 3.49 -14.80 5.17
N ARG A 136 3.52 -14.99 3.84
CA ARG A 136 2.79 -16.08 3.14
C ARG A 136 3.16 -17.45 3.68
N SER A 137 4.44 -17.67 4.01
CA SER A 137 4.90 -18.95 4.55
C SER A 137 4.33 -19.21 5.94
N ARG A 138 4.34 -18.22 6.84
CA ARG A 138 3.70 -18.32 8.16
C ARG A 138 2.19 -18.55 8.05
N MET A 139 1.52 -17.84 7.16
CA MET A 139 0.09 -18.01 6.90
C MET A 139 -0.22 -19.44 6.44
N ARG A 140 0.59 -20.01 5.54
CA ARG A 140 0.44 -21.41 5.10
C ARG A 140 0.65 -22.40 6.25
N GLU A 141 1.65 -22.18 7.10
CA GLU A 141 1.91 -23.04 8.27
C GLU A 141 0.75 -23.04 9.27
N LEU A 142 0.13 -21.88 9.50
CA LEU A 142 -1.05 -21.75 10.36
C LEU A 142 -2.34 -22.26 9.68
N GLY A 143 -2.29 -22.51 8.36
CA GLY A 143 -3.45 -22.86 7.56
C GLY A 143 -4.42 -21.69 7.39
N SER A 144 -3.93 -20.45 7.42
CA SER A 144 -4.74 -19.23 7.35
C SER A 144 -5.58 -19.17 6.08
N ARG A 145 -6.78 -18.60 6.19
CA ARG A 145 -7.76 -18.50 5.08
C ARG A 145 -8.41 -17.12 5.05
N ARG A 146 -8.56 -16.56 3.85
CA ARG A 146 -9.39 -15.37 3.61
C ARG A 146 -10.84 -15.83 3.43
N MET A 147 -11.72 -15.39 4.32
CA MET A 147 -13.12 -15.80 4.38
C MET A 147 -14.01 -14.67 3.83
N PRO A 148 -14.63 -14.82 2.65
CA PRO A 148 -15.49 -13.80 2.08
C PRO A 148 -16.82 -13.68 2.85
N LEU A 149 -17.37 -12.47 2.87
CA LEU A 149 -18.65 -12.13 3.46
C LEU A 149 -19.68 -11.74 2.38
N PRO A 150 -21.00 -11.84 2.66
CA PRO A 150 -22.04 -11.59 1.67
C PRO A 150 -22.07 -10.17 1.09
N ASP A 151 -21.50 -9.19 1.79
CA ASP A 151 -21.41 -7.78 1.38
C ASP A 151 -20.16 -7.47 0.52
N GLY A 152 -19.35 -8.49 0.20
CA GLY A 152 -18.10 -8.34 -0.56
C GLY A 152 -16.87 -8.07 0.30
N SER A 153 -17.03 -7.86 1.62
CA SER A 153 -15.89 -7.77 2.54
C SER A 153 -15.34 -9.17 2.90
N TRP A 154 -14.27 -9.23 3.69
CA TRP A 154 -13.70 -10.49 4.18
C TRP A 154 -13.10 -10.32 5.57
N TYR A 155 -12.85 -11.45 6.22
CA TYR A 155 -11.96 -11.54 7.37
C TYR A 155 -10.94 -12.66 7.16
N TRP A 156 -9.85 -12.60 7.91
CA TRP A 156 -8.84 -13.65 7.92
C TRP A 156 -9.08 -14.60 9.08
N ASP A 157 -9.36 -15.87 8.79
CA ASP A 157 -9.24 -16.96 9.74
C ASP A 157 -7.76 -17.38 9.79
N LEU A 158 -7.01 -16.84 10.76
CA LEU A 158 -5.57 -17.01 10.82
C LEU A 158 -5.14 -18.43 11.15
N LYS A 159 -5.89 -19.15 11.97
CA LYS A 159 -5.57 -20.53 12.37
C LYS A 159 -6.86 -21.31 12.58
N PRO A 160 -7.42 -21.93 11.53
CA PRO A 160 -8.67 -22.68 11.62
C PRO A 160 -8.62 -23.85 12.63
N SER A 161 -7.41 -24.34 12.93
CA SER A 161 -7.16 -25.41 13.90
C SER A 161 -6.93 -24.91 15.33
N TYR A 162 -7.22 -23.64 15.62
CA TYR A 162 -6.98 -23.01 16.91
C TYR A 162 -7.68 -23.75 18.06
N ARG A 163 -6.98 -23.85 19.21
CA ARG A 163 -7.54 -24.37 20.46
C ARG A 163 -7.54 -23.26 21.53
N PRO A 164 -8.57 -23.17 22.38
CA PRO A 164 -8.62 -22.17 23.45
C PRO A 164 -7.35 -22.18 24.32
N GLY A 165 -6.75 -21.00 24.50
CA GLY A 165 -5.54 -20.82 25.30
C GLY A 165 -4.23 -20.90 24.50
N GLU A 166 -4.29 -21.20 23.20
CA GLU A 166 -3.10 -21.13 22.33
C GLU A 166 -2.73 -19.68 22.02
N LEU A 167 -1.43 -19.37 21.99
CA LEU A 167 -0.94 -18.12 21.42
C LEU A 167 -0.81 -18.28 19.91
N VAL A 168 -1.47 -17.42 19.14
CA VAL A 168 -1.29 -17.32 17.70
C VAL A 168 -0.28 -16.21 17.42
N THR A 169 0.81 -16.53 16.71
CA THR A 169 1.85 -15.59 16.32
C THR A 169 1.97 -15.61 14.80
N ILE A 170 2.08 -14.44 14.20
CA ILE A 170 2.17 -14.23 12.75
C ILE A 170 3.23 -13.19 12.42
#